data_AF-A0A2N2T8J0-F1
#
_entry.id   AF-A0A2N2T8J0-F1
#
_cell.length_a   1.000
_cell.length_b   1.000
_cell.length_c   1.000
_cell.angle_alpha   90.00
_cell.angle_beta   90.00
_cell.angle_gamma   90.00
#
_symmetry.space_group_name_H-M   'P 1'
#
loop_
_entity.id
_entity.type
_entity.pdbx_description
1 polymer ?
#
loop_
_entity_poly.entity_id
_entity_poly.type
_entity_poly.pdbx_seq_one_letter_code
_entity_poly.pdbx_strand_id
1 'polypeptide(L)'
;MKNPYLEGWLEERHSVYLYQVIAHRELQANRKTLFAQLGDEAAKQAGLWEELARKAGLQMPAYRPNMRVRIVALLIRFFGPIRIKPILAATKIRGLSVYSGKRSPGYHPLPVNVEEVGASHQGVSNSGGLRAAVFGVNDGLVSVACLVLGVAGAATDQQIILLTGVAGLMAGAFSMAAGEYVSMRSQREMF
;
A
#
# COMPACT_ATOMS: atom_id res chain seq x y z
N MET A 1 -9.41 21.99 -18.58
CA MET A 1 -10.46 20.96 -18.40
C MET A 1 -9.78 19.61 -18.30
N LYS A 2 -10.10 18.79 -17.30
CA LYS A 2 -9.53 17.44 -17.17
C LYS A 2 -10.11 16.55 -18.27
N ASN A 3 -9.25 15.82 -18.97
CA ASN A 3 -9.67 14.91 -20.04
C ASN A 3 -10.13 13.58 -19.39
N PRO A 4 -11.43 13.27 -19.38
CA PRO A 4 -11.94 12.09 -18.68
C PRO A 4 -11.42 10.78 -19.28
N TYR A 5 -11.14 10.76 -20.60
CA TYR A 5 -10.56 9.60 -21.27
C TYR A 5 -9.13 9.32 -20.79
N LEU A 6 -8.35 10.38 -20.59
CA LEU A 6 -6.96 10.27 -20.12
C LEU A 6 -6.92 9.82 -18.65
N GLU A 7 -7.81 10.35 -17.80
CA GLU A 7 -7.89 9.94 -16.40
C GLU A 7 -8.28 8.45 -16.27
N GLY A 8 -9.34 8.02 -16.97
CA GLY A 8 -9.76 6.61 -16.98
C GLY A 8 -8.68 5.67 -17.52
N TRP A 9 -8.02 6.06 -18.62
CA TRP A 9 -6.89 5.30 -19.18
C TRP A 9 -5.72 5.19 -18.20
N LEU A 10 -5.33 6.30 -17.56
CA LEU A 10 -4.23 6.32 -16.59
C LEU A 10 -4.53 5.46 -15.37
N GLU A 11 -5.75 5.49 -14.85
CA GLU A 11 -6.16 4.64 -13.72
C GLU A 11 -5.99 3.16 -14.07
N GLU A 12 -6.52 2.72 -15.20
CA GLU A 12 -6.43 1.32 -15.60
C GLU A 12 -4.97 0.90 -15.89
N ARG A 13 -4.16 1.77 -16.52
CA ARG A 13 -2.72 1.50 -16.72
C ARG A 13 -1.94 1.41 -15.39
N HIS A 14 -2.27 2.23 -14.38
CA HIS A 14 -1.70 2.09 -13.04
C HIS A 14 -2.05 0.75 -12.40
N SER A 15 -3.30 0.30 -12.54
CA SER A 15 -3.74 -1.00 -12.06
C SER A 15 -2.99 -2.14 -12.73
N VAL A 16 -2.85 -2.13 -14.07
CA VAL A 16 -2.05 -3.12 -14.82
C VAL A 16 -0.63 -3.23 -14.26
N TYR A 17 0.05 -2.09 -14.11
CA TYR A 17 1.43 -2.08 -13.59
C TYR A 17 1.53 -2.67 -12.18
N LEU A 18 0.62 -2.29 -11.27
CA LEU A 18 0.63 -2.80 -9.90
C LEU A 18 0.29 -4.30 -9.83
N TYR A 19 -0.69 -4.77 -10.59
CA TYR A 19 -1.03 -6.19 -10.65
C TYR A 19 0.13 -7.04 -11.14
N GLN A 20 0.87 -6.57 -12.14
CA GLN A 20 2.08 -7.25 -12.61
C GLN A 20 3.14 -7.32 -11.50
N VAL A 21 3.41 -6.23 -10.79
CA VAL A 21 4.39 -6.23 -9.70
C VAL A 21 3.97 -7.17 -8.57
N ILE A 22 2.67 -7.21 -8.23
CA ILE A 22 2.12 -8.14 -7.23
C ILE A 22 2.30 -9.59 -7.69
N ALA A 23 1.86 -9.93 -8.91
CA ALA A 23 1.95 -11.28 -9.46
C ALA A 23 3.40 -11.79 -9.53
N HIS A 24 4.38 -10.93 -9.83
CA HIS A 24 5.79 -11.30 -9.84
C HIS A 24 6.36 -11.59 -8.45
N ARG A 25 5.82 -10.97 -7.40
CA ARG A 25 6.27 -11.15 -6.00
C ARG A 25 5.43 -12.13 -5.19
N GLU A 26 4.28 -12.56 -5.71
CA GLU A 26 3.39 -13.48 -5.01
C GLU A 26 3.98 -14.90 -4.97
N LEU A 27 3.96 -15.51 -3.79
CA LEU A 27 4.54 -16.83 -3.55
C LEU A 27 3.57 -17.96 -3.90
N GLN A 28 2.25 -17.73 -3.77
CA GLN A 28 1.25 -18.76 -4.05
C GLN A 28 0.81 -18.74 -5.52
N ALA A 29 0.92 -19.88 -6.19
CA ALA A 29 0.61 -20.01 -7.62
C ALA A 29 -0.83 -19.58 -7.97
N ASN A 30 -1.82 -19.95 -7.14
CA ASN A 30 -3.22 -19.57 -7.32
C ASN A 30 -3.46 -18.05 -7.25
N ARG A 31 -2.79 -17.35 -6.34
CA ARG A 31 -2.91 -15.89 -6.20
C ARG A 31 -2.19 -15.18 -7.33
N LYS A 32 -1.01 -15.68 -7.71
CA LYS A 32 -0.26 -15.17 -8.86
C LYS A 32 -1.10 -15.20 -10.14
N THR A 33 -1.79 -16.30 -10.42
CA THR A 33 -2.68 -16.41 -11.59
C THR A 33 -3.87 -15.44 -11.51
N LEU A 34 -4.47 -15.26 -10.33
CA LEU A 34 -5.58 -14.33 -10.15
C LEU A 34 -5.15 -12.87 -10.38
N PHE A 35 -3.98 -12.47 -9.86
CA PHE A 35 -3.45 -11.12 -10.10
C PHE A 35 -3.02 -10.92 -11.56
N ALA A 36 -2.51 -11.96 -12.23
CA ALA A 36 -2.25 -11.90 -13.66
C ALA A 36 -3.54 -11.66 -14.46
N GLN A 37 -4.61 -12.42 -14.17
CA GLN A 37 -5.91 -12.25 -14.80
C GLN A 37 -6.50 -10.86 -14.56
N LEU A 38 -6.42 -10.34 -13.33
CA LEU A 38 -6.83 -8.95 -13.03
C LEU A 38 -6.02 -7.92 -13.82
N GLY A 39 -4.73 -8.18 -14.03
CA GLY A 39 -3.86 -7.39 -14.90
C GLY A 39 -4.33 -7.40 -16.35
N ASP A 40 -4.68 -8.58 -16.87
CA ASP A 40 -5.13 -8.74 -18.26
C ASP A 40 -6.48 -8.05 -18.49
N GLU A 41 -7.42 -8.15 -17.54
CA GLU A 41 -8.71 -7.45 -17.62
C GLU A 41 -8.54 -5.92 -17.57
N ALA A 42 -7.69 -5.41 -16.67
CA ALA A 42 -7.37 -3.98 -16.63
C ALA A 42 -6.69 -3.51 -17.93
N ALA A 43 -5.87 -4.36 -18.56
CA ALA A 43 -5.23 -4.04 -19.85
C ALA A 43 -6.27 -3.93 -20.98
N LYS A 44 -7.27 -4.81 -21.01
CA LYS A 44 -8.41 -4.70 -21.94
C LYS A 44 -9.18 -3.40 -21.72
N GLN A 45 -9.47 -3.06 -20.46
CA GLN A 45 -10.15 -1.81 -20.11
C GLN A 45 -9.36 -0.58 -20.56
N ALA A 46 -8.04 -0.56 -20.35
CA ALA A 46 -7.16 0.49 -20.87
C ALA A 46 -7.22 0.58 -22.41
N GLY A 47 -7.26 -0.56 -23.12
CA GLY A 47 -7.42 -0.59 -24.58
C GLY A 47 -8.75 0.03 -25.05
N LEU A 48 -9.85 -0.22 -24.35
CA LEU A 48 -11.14 0.42 -24.66
C LEU A 48 -11.07 1.95 -24.52
N TRP A 49 -10.37 2.46 -23.50
CA TRP A 49 -10.15 3.90 -23.35
C TRP A 49 -9.29 4.49 -24.48
N GLU A 50 -8.29 3.77 -24.96
CA GLU A 50 -7.49 4.18 -26.13
C GLU A 50 -8.35 4.27 -27.39
N GLU A 51 -9.25 3.30 -27.60
CA GLU A 51 -10.17 3.33 -28.73
C GLU A 51 -11.18 4.47 -28.66
N LEU A 52 -11.75 4.72 -27.48
CA LEU A 52 -12.67 5.84 -27.24
C LEU A 52 -11.98 7.18 -27.48
N ALA A 53 -10.75 7.33 -26.98
CA ALA A 53 -9.95 8.52 -27.20
C ALA A 53 -9.62 8.73 -28.67
N ARG A 54 -9.22 7.66 -29.37
CA ARG A 54 -8.95 7.71 -30.82
C ARG A 54 -10.19 8.15 -31.61
N LYS A 55 -11.37 7.66 -31.26
CA LYS A 55 -12.65 8.10 -31.86
C LYS A 55 -12.95 9.58 -31.57
N ALA A 56 -12.52 10.08 -30.42
CA ALA A 56 -12.58 11.50 -30.07
C ALA A 56 -11.43 12.34 -30.67
N GLY A 57 -10.58 11.78 -31.53
CA GLY A 57 -9.45 12.47 -32.15
C GLY A 57 -8.25 12.69 -31.22
N LEU A 58 -8.23 12.05 -30.06
CA LEU A 58 -7.18 12.16 -29.05
C LEU A 58 -6.23 10.96 -29.13
N GLN A 59 -4.93 11.21 -29.00
CA GLN A 59 -3.92 10.16 -28.87
C GLN A 59 -3.45 10.06 -27.42
N MET A 60 -3.38 8.82 -26.90
CA MET A 60 -2.90 8.57 -25.54
C MET A 60 -1.37 8.63 -25.49
N PRO A 61 -0.77 9.29 -24.49
CA PRO A 61 0.68 9.35 -24.35
C PRO A 61 1.26 7.99 -23.93
N ALA A 62 2.57 7.83 -24.03
CA ALA A 62 3.24 6.63 -23.48
C ALA A 62 3.08 6.58 -21.95
N TYR A 63 2.66 5.42 -21.44
CA TYR A 63 2.41 5.25 -20.01
C TYR A 63 3.70 5.37 -19.18
N ARG A 64 3.65 6.16 -18.10
CA ARG A 64 4.71 6.26 -17.09
C ARG A 64 4.09 6.21 -15.70
N PRO A 65 4.53 5.31 -14.81
CA PRO A 65 3.99 5.24 -13.46
C PRO A 65 4.37 6.49 -12.66
N ASN A 66 3.38 7.09 -12.01
CA ASN A 66 3.57 8.24 -11.14
C ASN A 66 4.35 7.87 -9.85
N MET A 67 4.80 8.88 -9.10
CA MET A 67 5.62 8.65 -7.89
C MET A 67 4.90 7.78 -6.85
N ARG A 68 3.58 7.96 -6.66
CA ARG A 68 2.80 7.12 -5.75
C ARG A 68 2.86 5.64 -6.14
N VAL A 69 2.62 5.33 -7.42
CA VAL A 69 2.64 3.96 -7.94
C VAL A 69 4.04 3.35 -7.88
N ARG A 70 5.09 4.15 -8.10
CA ARG A 70 6.49 3.72 -7.91
C ARG A 70 6.77 3.35 -6.45
N ILE A 71 6.32 4.16 -5.49
CA ILE A 71 6.47 3.88 -4.06
C ILE A 71 5.71 2.60 -3.69
N VAL A 72 4.46 2.44 -4.12
CA VAL A 72 3.69 1.22 -3.84
C VAL A 72 4.38 -0.01 -4.44
N ALA A 73 4.87 0.06 -5.68
CA ALA A 73 5.64 -1.02 -6.29
C ALA A 73 6.94 -1.33 -5.54
N LEU A 74 7.62 -0.31 -5.02
CA LEU A 74 8.79 -0.47 -4.16
C LEU A 74 8.42 -1.24 -2.88
N LEU A 75 7.35 -0.83 -2.21
CA LEU A 75 6.87 -1.49 -1.00
C LEU A 75 6.46 -2.95 -1.25
N ILE A 76 5.77 -3.25 -2.37
CA ILE A 76 5.46 -4.63 -2.78
C ILE A 76 6.76 -5.43 -2.93
N ARG A 77 7.79 -4.83 -3.54
CA ARG A 77 9.07 -5.51 -3.78
C ARG A 77 9.83 -5.81 -2.50
N PHE A 78 9.79 -4.93 -1.49
CA PHE A 78 10.52 -5.10 -0.24
C PHE A 78 9.77 -5.94 0.81
N PHE A 79 8.48 -5.67 1.01
CA PHE A 79 7.72 -6.28 2.11
C PHE A 79 6.79 -7.41 1.67
N GLY A 80 6.61 -7.59 0.36
CA GLY A 80 5.64 -8.51 -0.21
C GLY A 80 4.21 -7.97 -0.14
N PRO A 81 3.30 -8.47 -0.98
CA PRO A 81 1.96 -7.89 -1.15
C PRO A 81 1.03 -8.10 0.05
N ILE A 82 1.24 -9.16 0.84
CA ILE A 82 0.38 -9.49 2.00
C ILE A 82 0.53 -8.46 3.12
N ARG A 83 1.77 -8.06 3.47
CA ARG A 83 2.03 -7.14 4.58
C ARG A 83 1.53 -5.73 4.32
N ILE A 84 1.44 -5.34 3.05
CA ILE A 84 1.01 -4.01 2.63
C ILE A 84 -0.43 -3.98 2.11
N LYS A 85 -1.23 -5.03 2.37
CA LYS A 85 -2.66 -5.09 2.05
C LYS A 85 -3.44 -3.79 2.35
N PRO A 86 -3.29 -3.11 3.50
CA PRO A 86 -3.99 -1.84 3.75
C PRO A 86 -3.60 -0.73 2.76
N ILE A 87 -2.34 -0.68 2.34
CA ILE A 87 -1.84 0.30 1.36
C ILE A 87 -2.40 -0.02 -0.04
N LEU A 88 -2.47 -1.30 -0.40
CA LEU A 88 -3.08 -1.75 -1.65
C LEU A 88 -4.58 -1.40 -1.70
N ALA A 89 -5.29 -1.55 -0.56
CA ALA A 89 -6.70 -1.17 -0.43
C ALA A 89 -6.90 0.33 -0.62
N ALA A 90 -6.05 1.15 0.01
CA ALA A 90 -6.08 2.61 -0.15
C ALA A 90 -5.76 3.05 -1.59
N THR A 91 -4.98 2.25 -2.33
CA THR A 91 -4.66 2.49 -3.75
C THR A 91 -5.79 2.04 -4.69
N LYS A 92 -6.95 1.64 -4.14
CA LYS A 92 -8.12 1.13 -4.86
C LYS A 92 -7.81 -0.08 -5.75
N ILE A 93 -6.87 -0.93 -5.34
CA ILE A 93 -6.57 -2.17 -6.06
C ILE A 93 -7.78 -3.10 -5.91
N ARG A 94 -8.41 -3.43 -7.04
CA ARG A 94 -9.54 -4.36 -7.08
C ARG A 94 -9.02 -5.80 -6.85
N GLY A 95 -9.86 -6.70 -6.33
CA GLY A 95 -9.46 -8.11 -6.13
C GLY A 95 -8.66 -8.42 -4.85
N LEU A 96 -8.58 -7.49 -3.89
CA LEU A 96 -7.95 -7.75 -2.58
C LEU A 96 -8.70 -8.79 -1.72
N SER A 97 -9.92 -9.18 -2.12
CA SER A 97 -10.68 -10.31 -1.57
C SER A 97 -9.94 -11.64 -1.73
N VAL A 98 -9.01 -11.75 -2.68
CA VAL A 98 -8.11 -12.91 -2.86
C VAL A 98 -7.21 -13.14 -1.62
N TYR A 99 -6.98 -12.10 -0.82
CA TYR A 99 -6.28 -12.19 0.47
C TYR A 99 -7.21 -12.27 1.69
N SER A 100 -8.54 -12.26 1.51
CA SER A 100 -9.44 -12.67 2.60
C SER A 100 -9.52 -14.20 2.57
N GLY A 101 -9.13 -14.83 3.68
CA GLY A 101 -9.14 -16.28 3.81
C GLY A 101 -10.51 -16.88 3.46
N LYS A 102 -10.48 -18.15 3.01
CA LYS A 102 -11.66 -18.99 2.75
C LYS A 102 -12.77 -18.71 3.76
N ARG A 103 -13.87 -18.08 3.34
CA ARG A 103 -15.17 -18.35 3.97
C ARG A 103 -15.48 -19.80 3.64
N SER A 104 -15.59 -20.65 4.66
CA SER A 104 -16.06 -22.03 4.49
C SER A 104 -17.42 -22.00 3.78
N PRO A 105 -17.58 -22.67 2.64
CA PRO A 105 -18.89 -22.78 2.00
C PRO A 105 -19.76 -23.69 2.88
N GLY A 106 -20.77 -23.12 3.53
CA GLY A 106 -21.75 -23.88 4.33
C GLY A 106 -22.05 -23.37 5.74
N TYR A 107 -21.43 -22.29 6.21
CA TYR A 107 -21.76 -21.70 7.52
C TYR A 107 -22.06 -20.20 7.37
N HIS A 108 -23.34 -19.89 7.14
CA HIS A 108 -23.88 -18.57 7.42
C HIS A 108 -24.53 -18.65 8.81
N PRO A 109 -23.83 -18.31 9.91
CA PRO A 109 -24.56 -17.93 11.11
C PRO A 109 -25.26 -16.61 10.75
N LEU A 110 -26.58 -16.68 10.54
CA LEU A 110 -27.40 -15.48 10.59
C LEU A 110 -27.24 -14.94 12.02
N PRO A 111 -26.79 -13.68 12.21
CA PRO A 111 -26.64 -13.13 13.54
C PRO A 111 -28.02 -13.09 14.19
N VAL A 112 -28.21 -13.89 15.23
CA VAL A 112 -29.48 -13.98 15.98
C VAL A 112 -29.54 -12.98 17.13
N ASN A 113 -28.47 -12.21 17.34
CA ASN A 113 -28.38 -11.23 18.42
C ASN A 113 -27.77 -9.90 17.96
N VAL A 114 -28.32 -8.79 18.46
CA VAL A 114 -27.87 -7.42 18.16
C VAL A 114 -26.45 -7.13 18.69
N GLU A 115 -25.99 -7.87 19.70
CA GLU A 115 -24.60 -7.82 20.17
C GLU A 115 -23.60 -8.48 19.21
N GLU A 116 -24.03 -9.46 18.41
CA GLU A 116 -23.20 -10.14 17.41
C GLU A 116 -23.03 -9.29 16.13
N VAL A 117 -24.02 -8.43 15.84
CA VAL A 117 -23.91 -7.38 14.81
C VAL A 117 -22.86 -6.34 15.19
N GLY A 118 -22.72 -6.04 16.48
CA GLY A 118 -21.62 -5.22 17.03
C GLY A 118 -20.26 -5.90 16.93
N ALA A 119 -20.19 -7.22 17.18
CA ALA A 119 -18.96 -8.00 17.08
C ALA A 119 -18.45 -8.14 15.64
N SER A 120 -19.33 -8.13 14.63
CA SER A 120 -18.92 -8.13 13.21
C SER A 120 -18.22 -6.83 12.78
N HIS A 121 -18.49 -5.72 13.48
CA HIS A 121 -17.72 -4.47 13.35
C HIS A 121 -16.43 -4.45 14.20
N GLN A 122 -16.29 -5.35 15.18
CA GLN A 122 -15.07 -5.53 15.97
C GLN A 122 -14.02 -6.46 15.33
N GLY A 123 -14.30 -7.01 14.14
CA GLY A 123 -13.26 -7.58 13.26
C GLY A 123 -12.18 -6.57 12.82
N VAL A 124 -12.37 -5.29 13.18
CA VAL A 124 -11.38 -4.20 13.12
C VAL A 124 -10.64 -4.03 14.46
N SER A 125 -10.37 -5.14 15.17
CA SER A 125 -9.39 -5.19 16.26
C SER A 125 -7.95 -4.89 15.79
N ASN A 126 -7.74 -4.69 14.47
CA ASN A 126 -6.52 -4.13 13.90
C ASN A 126 -6.42 -2.59 14.04
N SER A 127 -7.41 -1.91 14.63
CA SER A 127 -7.38 -0.46 14.85
C SER A 127 -6.29 -0.02 15.83
N GLY A 128 -5.97 -0.83 16.84
CA GLY A 128 -4.88 -0.55 17.79
C GLY A 128 -3.50 -0.55 17.13
N GLY A 129 -3.20 -1.60 16.34
CA GLY A 129 -1.95 -1.71 15.59
C GLY A 129 -1.82 -0.69 14.47
N LEU A 130 -2.92 -0.40 13.74
CA LEU A 130 -2.92 0.65 12.73
C LEU A 130 -2.73 2.04 13.36
N ARG A 131 -3.39 2.32 14.49
CA ARG A 131 -3.23 3.57 15.23
C ARG A 131 -1.80 3.73 15.72
N ALA A 132 -1.21 2.71 16.34
CA ALA A 132 0.19 2.71 16.77
C ALA A 132 1.15 2.91 15.58
N ALA A 133 0.91 2.22 14.46
CA ALA A 133 1.70 2.39 13.24
C ALA A 133 1.58 3.80 12.64
N VAL A 134 0.38 4.39 12.60
CA VAL A 134 0.17 5.76 12.11
C VAL A 134 0.84 6.78 13.02
N PHE A 135 0.69 6.66 14.34
CA PHE A 135 1.36 7.54 15.29
C PHE A 135 2.89 7.39 15.22
N GLY A 136 3.41 6.17 15.06
CA GLY A 136 4.83 5.92 14.87
C GLY A 136 5.37 6.51 13.56
N VAL A 137 4.68 6.33 12.43
CA VAL A 137 5.09 6.95 11.16
C VAL A 137 5.05 8.48 11.26
N ASN A 138 4.02 9.03 11.89
CA ASN A 138 3.89 10.47 12.10
C ASN A 138 5.05 11.01 12.95
N ASP A 139 5.36 10.36 14.07
CA ASP A 139 6.46 10.76 14.95
C ASP A 139 7.83 10.64 14.27
N GLY A 140 8.04 9.56 13.49
CA GLY A 140 9.26 9.38 12.69
C GLY A 140 9.44 10.43 11.59
N LEU A 141 8.37 10.80 10.89
CA LEU A 141 8.45 11.84 9.85
C LEU A 141 8.67 13.23 10.44
N VAL A 142 7.96 13.57 11.52
CA VAL A 142 8.09 14.87 12.20
C VAL A 142 9.49 15.01 12.80
N SER A 143 10.00 13.99 13.49
CA SER A 143 11.34 14.04 14.09
C SER A 143 12.44 14.19 13.05
N VAL A 144 12.40 13.44 11.94
CA VAL A 144 13.40 13.61 10.86
C VAL A 144 13.23 14.96 10.17
N ALA A 145 12.01 15.44 9.93
CA ALA A 145 11.80 16.75 9.32
C ALA A 145 12.38 17.87 10.19
N CYS A 146 12.13 17.83 11.50
CA CYS A 146 12.71 18.78 12.46
C CYS A 146 14.25 18.69 12.50
N LEU A 147 14.81 17.47 12.48
CA LEU A 147 16.26 17.26 12.44
C LEU A 147 16.87 17.87 11.17
N VAL A 148 16.31 17.55 10.00
CA VAL A 148 16.77 18.05 8.70
C VAL A 148 16.62 19.57 8.63
N LEU A 149 15.53 20.13 9.15
CA LEU A 149 15.30 21.58 9.19
C LEU A 149 16.31 22.27 10.12
N GLY A 150 16.60 21.69 11.29
CA GLY A 150 17.63 22.20 12.21
C GLY A 150 19.03 22.19 11.59
N VAL A 151 19.39 21.09 10.92
CA VAL A 151 20.69 20.98 10.23
C VAL A 151 20.77 21.89 9.01
N ALA A 152 19.68 22.03 8.24
CA ALA A 152 19.62 22.95 7.10
C ALA A 152 19.72 24.43 7.53
N GLY A 153 19.28 24.77 8.75
CA GLY A 153 19.46 26.10 9.33
C GLY A 153 20.91 26.40 9.74
N ALA A 154 21.71 25.37 10.04
CA ALA A 154 23.09 25.49 10.52
C ALA A 154 24.14 25.24 9.43
N ALA A 155 23.83 24.41 8.43
CA ALA A 155 24.73 24.01 7.35
C ALA A 155 24.10 24.31 5.98
N THR A 156 24.90 24.89 5.07
CA THR A 156 24.49 25.18 3.69
C THR A 156 24.82 24.06 2.71
N ASP A 157 25.62 23.07 3.12
CA ASP A 157 25.98 21.95 2.25
C ASP A 157 24.84 20.93 2.14
N GLN A 158 24.32 20.79 0.92
CA GLN A 158 23.24 19.89 0.58
C GLN A 158 23.60 18.41 0.83
N GLN A 159 24.87 18.02 0.69
CA GLN A 159 25.31 16.65 0.97
C GLN A 159 25.20 16.32 2.46
N ILE A 160 25.56 17.27 3.33
CA ILE A 160 25.47 17.10 4.79
C ILE A 160 24.00 17.00 5.23
N ILE A 161 23.11 17.82 4.66
CA ILE A 161 21.68 17.78 4.95
C ILE A 161 21.06 16.44 4.55
N LEU A 162 21.36 15.95 3.34
CA LEU A 162 20.86 14.67 2.85
C LEU A 162 21.39 13.49 3.67
N LEU A 163 22.69 13.48 3.96
CA LEU A 163 23.30 12.42 4.76
C LEU A 163 22.69 12.36 6.17
N THR A 164 22.49 13.53 6.80
CA THR A 164 21.87 13.62 8.12
C THR A 164 20.43 13.14 8.11
N GLY A 165 19.65 13.49 7.07
CA GLY A 165 18.28 13.02 6.91
C GLY A 165 18.19 11.49 6.74
N VAL A 166 19.06 10.90 5.92
CA VAL A 166 19.10 9.44 5.73
C VAL A 166 19.56 8.73 7.00
N ALA A 167 20.59 9.25 7.66
CA ALA A 167 21.08 8.71 8.93
C ALA A 167 20.00 8.79 10.03
N GLY A 168 19.29 9.91 10.12
CA GLY A 168 18.17 10.11 11.05
C GLY A 168 17.02 9.15 10.80
N LEU A 169 16.64 8.92 9.54
CA LEU A 169 15.64 7.91 9.18
C LEU A 169 16.05 6.50 9.60
N MET A 170 17.29 6.11 9.33
CA MET A 170 17.80 4.79 9.69
C MET A 170 17.84 4.62 11.21
N ALA A 171 18.35 5.60 11.94
CA ALA A 171 18.39 5.58 13.40
C ALA A 171 16.99 5.48 14.01
N GLY A 172 16.03 6.27 13.51
CA GLY A 172 14.64 6.22 13.96
C GLY A 172 13.98 4.87 13.68
N ALA A 173 14.19 4.31 12.48
CA ALA A 173 13.64 3.00 12.11
C ALA A 173 14.20 1.86 12.99
N PHE A 174 15.51 1.85 13.26
CA PHE A 174 16.12 0.85 14.14
C PHE A 174 15.64 1.00 15.59
N SER A 175 15.48 2.22 16.09
CA SER A 175 14.96 2.47 17.44
C SER A 175 13.53 1.93 17.61
N MET A 176 12.64 2.20 16.65
CA MET A 176 11.27 1.67 16.68
C MET A 176 11.23 0.13 16.56
N ALA A 177 12.06 -0.44 15.68
CA ALA A 177 12.17 -1.90 15.56
C ALA A 177 12.70 -2.56 16.85
N ALA A 178 13.69 -1.95 17.50
CA ALA A 178 14.21 -2.41 18.78
C ALA A 178 13.17 -2.28 19.90
N GLY A 179 12.44 -1.17 19.96
CA GLY A 179 11.37 -0.96 20.92
C GLY A 179 10.25 -2.00 20.82
N GLU A 180 9.84 -2.33 19.59
CA GLU A 180 8.85 -3.38 19.33
C GLU A 180 9.39 -4.78 19.72
N TYR A 181 10.66 -5.08 19.40
CA TYR A 181 11.29 -6.35 19.78
C TYR A 181 11.36 -6.54 21.29
N VAL A 182 11.74 -5.50 22.03
CA VAL A 182 11.79 -5.51 23.50
C VAL A 182 10.38 -5.63 24.08
N SER A 183 9.40 -4.93 23.51
CA SER A 183 7.99 -5.03 23.92
C SER A 183 7.46 -6.46 23.79
N MET A 184 7.69 -7.12 22.64
CA MET A 184 7.29 -8.52 22.42
C MET A 184 8.04 -9.49 23.34
N ARG A 185 9.32 -9.25 23.63
CA ARG A 185 10.08 -10.07 24.58
C ARG A 185 9.50 -9.96 25.99
N SER A 186 9.17 -8.75 26.43
CA SER A 186 8.59 -8.52 27.75
C SER A 186 7.19 -9.13 27.88
N GLN A 187 6.35 -9.04 26.83
CA GLN A 187 5.06 -9.73 26.82
C GLN A 187 5.21 -11.25 26.96
N ARG A 188 6.21 -11.85 26.29
CA ARG A 188 6.48 -13.29 26.39
C ARG A 188 7.08 -13.74 27.73
N GLU A 189 7.56 -12.81 28.54
CA GLU A 189 8.08 -13.12 29.89
C GLU A 189 7.01 -12.93 30.98
N MET A 190 5.91 -12.23 30.67
CA MET A 190 4.75 -12.09 31.57
C MET A 190 3.65 -13.16 31.35
N PHE A 191 3.70 -13.93 30.27
CA PHE A 191 2.79 -15.05 29.95
C PHE A 191 3.57 -16.37 29.87
#